data_AF-A0A7W9Y596-F1
#
_entry.id   AF-A0A7W9Y596-F1
#
_cell.length_a   1.000
_cell.length_b   1.000
_cell.length_c   1.000
_cell.angle_alpha   90.00
_cell.angle_beta   90.00
_cell.angle_gamma   90.00
#
_symmetry.space_group_name_H-M   'P 1'
#
loop_
_entity.id
_entity.type
_entity.pdbx_description
1 polymer ?
#
loop_
_entity_poly.entity_id
_entity_poly.type
_entity_poly.pdbx_seq_one_letter_code
_entity_poly.pdbx_strand_id
1 'polypeptide(L)' 'MATSQTSSYGNPNPISALTSSTWFGYLARTVLTFMFWASGLSKLIDFNAGVAEMAHFGLEPAVAFNIATIIT' A
#
# COMPACT_ATOMS: atom_id res chain seq x y z
N MET A 1 37.64 -15.47 -27.71
CA MET A 1 36.20 -15.76 -27.68
C MET A 1 35.79 -15.79 -26.21
N ALA A 2 35.13 -14.74 -25.72
CA ALA A 2 34.75 -14.65 -24.31
C ALA A 2 33.51 -15.54 -24.08
N THR A 3 33.66 -16.59 -23.29
CA THR A 3 32.59 -17.48 -22.87
C THR A 3 31.73 -16.76 -21.84
N SER A 4 30.51 -16.41 -22.23
CA SER A 4 29.48 -15.88 -21.33
C SER A 4 29.21 -16.89 -20.21
N GLN A 5 29.61 -16.57 -18.98
CA GLN A 5 29.23 -17.35 -17.81
C GLN A 5 27.71 -17.18 -17.60
N THR A 6 26.95 -18.21 -17.91
CA THR A 6 25.57 -18.35 -17.47
C THR A 6 25.61 -18.67 -15.97
N SER A 7 25.28 -17.70 -15.12
CA SER A 7 25.08 -17.93 -13.69
C SER A 7 24.07 -19.06 -13.50
N SER A 8 24.56 -20.25 -13.18
CA SER A 8 23.73 -21.37 -12.76
C SER A 8 23.11 -20.99 -11.42
N TYR A 9 21.85 -20.57 -11.43
CA TYR A 9 21.04 -20.39 -10.22
C TYR A 9 20.67 -21.77 -9.64
N GLY A 10 21.69 -22.55 -9.30
CA GLY A 10 21.58 -23.88 -8.69
C GLY A 10 21.28 -23.86 -7.20
N ASN A 11 20.61 -22.82 -6.70
CA ASN A 11 20.11 -22.78 -5.33
C ASN A 11 18.62 -22.39 -5.39
N PRO A 12 17.67 -23.19 -4.87
CA PRO A 12 16.29 -22.78 -4.70
C PRO A 12 16.26 -21.71 -3.60
N ASN A 13 16.67 -20.49 -3.95
CA ASN A 13 16.57 -19.35 -3.06
C ASN A 13 15.08 -19.06 -2.87
N PRO A 14 14.52 -19.23 -1.66
CA PRO A 14 13.10 -19.02 -1.42
C PRO A 14 12.66 -17.60 -1.80
N ILE A 15 13.57 -16.62 -1.70
CA ILE A 15 13.33 -15.25 -2.16
C ILE A 15 13.09 -15.21 -3.68
N SER A 16 13.87 -15.93 -4.48
CA SER A 16 13.69 -15.96 -5.94
C SER A 16 12.36 -16.61 -6.32
N ALA A 17 11.97 -17.69 -5.64
CA ALA A 17 10.68 -18.33 -5.86
C ALA A 17 9.50 -17.40 -5.54
N LEU A 18 9.62 -16.59 -4.48
CA LEU A 18 8.63 -15.60 -4.08
C LEU A 18 8.58 -14.42 -5.07
N THR A 19 9.72 -13.84 -5.42
CA THR A 19 9.78 -12.67 -6.32
C THR A 19 9.47 -13.00 -7.78
N SER A 20 9.63 -14.27 -8.20
CA SER A 20 9.23 -14.73 -9.54
C SER A 20 7.72 -14.94 -9.69
N SER A 21 6.96 -14.95 -8.58
CA SER A 21 5.51 -15.11 -8.61
C SER A 21 4.79 -13.78 -8.87
N THR A 22 4.00 -13.70 -9.94
CA THR A 22 3.23 -12.51 -10.32
C THR A 22 2.29 -12.03 -9.21
N TRP A 23 1.68 -12.96 -8.46
CA TRP A 23 0.82 -12.66 -7.32
C TRP A 23 1.56 -11.90 -6.22
N PHE A 24 2.80 -12.30 -5.92
CA PHE A 24 3.59 -11.67 -4.86
C PHE A 24 3.86 -10.20 -5.17
N GLY A 25 4.04 -9.85 -6.45
CA GLY A 25 4.17 -8.45 -6.88
C GLY A 25 2.93 -7.61 -6.57
N TYR A 26 1.72 -8.16 -6.77
CA TYR A 26 0.47 -7.47 -6.41
C TYR A 26 0.32 -7.33 -4.90
N LEU A 27 0.54 -8.42 -4.15
CA LEU A 27 0.49 -8.39 -2.69
C LEU A 27 1.46 -7.38 -2.10
N ALA A 28 2.72 -7.39 -2.56
CA ALA A 28 3.73 -6.44 -2.13
C ALA A 28 3.28 -5.00 -2.40
N ARG A 29 2.73 -4.72 -3.58
CA ARG A 29 2.20 -3.38 -3.90
C ARG A 29 1.04 -3.00 -2.97
N THR A 30 0.08 -3.89 -2.74
CA THR A 30 -1.05 -3.66 -1.85
C THR A 30 -0.59 -3.36 -0.43
N VAL A 31 0.37 -4.12 0.11
CA VAL A 31 0.91 -3.92 1.46
C VAL A 31 1.71 -2.63 1.55
N LEU A 32 2.57 -2.35 0.57
CA LEU A 32 3.37 -1.12 0.53
C LEU A 32 2.49 0.13 0.41
N THR A 33 1.37 0.06 -0.30
CA THR A 33 0.43 1.18 -0.42
C THR A 33 -0.67 1.18 0.64
N PHE A 34 -0.80 0.12 1.44
CA PHE A 34 -1.87 -0.07 2.44
C PHE A 34 -2.02 1.13 3.36
N MET A 35 -0.92 1.65 3.88
CA MET A 35 -0.94 2.78 4.82
C MET A 35 -1.61 4.04 4.27
N PHE A 36 -1.64 4.22 2.95
CA PHE A 36 -2.27 5.38 2.33
C PHE A 36 -3.78 5.18 2.21
N TRP A 37 -4.23 4.11 1.54
CA TRP A 37 -5.65 3.89 1.26
C TRP A 37 -6.43 3.34 2.47
N ALA A 38 -5.76 2.73 3.46
CA ALA A 38 -6.39 2.31 4.70
C ALA A 38 -6.95 3.51 5.49
N SER A 39 -6.30 4.67 5.42
CA SER A 39 -6.77 5.90 6.06
C SER A 39 -8.09 6.39 5.45
N GLY A 40 -8.20 6.38 4.12
CA GLY A 40 -9.46 6.69 3.42
C GLY A 40 -10.55 5.65 3.71
N LEU A 41 -10.19 4.37 3.74
CA LEU A 41 -11.13 3.29 4.09
C LEU A 41 -11.67 3.43 5.52
N SER A 42 -10.83 3.78 6.49
CA SER A 42 -11.26 4.03 7.87
C SER A 42 -12.31 5.15 7.93
N LYS A 43 -12.13 6.20 7.14
CA LYS A 43 -13.05 7.35 7.06
C LYS A 43 -14.34 7.04 6.32
N LEU A 44 -14.33 6.00 5.47
CA LEU A 44 -15.53 5.47 4.82
C LEU A 44 -16.34 4.57 5.76
N ILE A 45 -15.66 3.73 6.55
CA ILE A 45 -16.29 2.82 7.50
C ILE A 45 -16.88 3.58 8.70
N ASP A 46 -16.12 4.51 9.26
CA ASP A 46 -16.56 5.38 10.36
C ASP A 46 -16.37 6.86 10.01
N PHE A 47 -17.36 7.37 9.28
CA PHE A 47 -17.34 8.75 8.81
C PHE A 47 -17.42 9.76 9.97
N ASN A 48 -18.20 9.48 11.01
CA ASN A 48 -18.37 10.41 12.13
C ASN A 48 -17.10 10.51 12.97
N ALA A 49 -16.44 9.38 13.24
CA ALA A 49 -15.14 9.39 13.90
C ALA A 49 -14.09 10.14 13.06
N GLY A 50 -14.05 9.91 11.74
CA GLY A 50 -13.14 10.63 10.84
C GLY A 50 -13.37 12.15 10.84
N VAL A 51 -14.62 12.61 10.84
CA VAL A 51 -14.94 14.05 10.97
C VAL A 51 -14.53 14.59 12.34
N ALA A 52 -14.73 13.82 13.41
CA ALA A 52 -14.30 14.22 14.75
C ALA A 52 -12.77 14.32 14.87
N GLU A 53 -12.01 13.41 14.24
CA GLU A 53 -10.55 13.50 14.15
C GLU A 53 -10.11 14.76 13.40
N MET A 54 -10.70 15.05 12.24
CA MET A 54 -10.39 16.26 11.46
C MET A 54 -10.68 17.54 12.27
N ALA A 55 -11.83 17.57 12.97
CA ALA A 55 -12.18 18.69 13.85
C ALA A 55 -11.22 18.81 15.05
N HIS A 56 -10.80 17.69 15.63
CA HIS A 56 -9.82 17.66 16.74
C HIS A 56 -8.46 18.22 16.32
N PHE A 57 -8.04 18.03 15.06
CA PHE A 57 -6.82 18.61 14.50
C PHE A 57 -7.00 20.04 13.95
N GLY A 58 -8.17 20.66 14.13
CA GLY A 58 -8.45 22.03 13.67
C GLY A 58 -8.62 22.15 12.15
N LEU A 59 -8.88 21.04 11.46
CA LEU A 59 -9.13 21.03 10.02
C LEU A 59 -10.59 21.37 9.75
N GLU A 60 -10.92 22.67 9.69
CA GLU A 60 -12.24 23.15 9.31
C GLU A 60 -12.29 23.57 7.84
N PRO A 61 -13.27 23.10 7.04
CA PRO A 61 -14.44 22.29 7.42
C PRO A 61 -14.09 20.79 7.53
N ALA A 62 -14.31 20.19 8.71
CA ALA A 62 -13.91 18.82 9.02
C ALA A 62 -14.51 17.77 8.07
N VAL A 63 -15.76 17.97 7.68
CA VAL A 63 -16.46 17.13 6.69
C VAL A 63 -15.78 17.17 5.33
N ALA A 64 -15.35 18.35 4.87
CA ALA A 64 -14.70 18.52 3.58
C ALA A 64 -13.32 17.83 3.55
N PHE A 65 -12.53 17.99 4.62
CA PHE A 65 -11.23 17.30 4.73
C PHE A 65 -11.38 15.78 4.85
N ASN A 66 -12.39 15.31 5.58
CA ASN A 66 -12.68 13.89 5.70
C ASN A 66 -13.06 13.30 4.32
N ILE A 67 -13.92 13.98 3.56
CA ILE A 67 -14.30 13.57 2.20
C ILE A 67 -13.10 13.61 1.25
N ALA A 68 -12.29 14.68 1.29
CA ALA A 68 -11.10 14.80 0.45
C ALA A 68 -10.17 13.59 0.64
N THR A 69 -9.94 13.17 1.89
CA THR A 69 -9.10 12.00 2.20
C THR A 69 -9.67 10.68 1.66
N ILE A 70 -10.98 10.59 1.42
CA ILE A 70 -11.61 9.38 0.87
C ILE A 70 -11.38 9.28 -0.64
N ILE A 71 -11.30 10.42 -1.35
CA ILE A 71 -11.34 10.46 -2.82
C ILE A 71 -9.99 10.71 -3.50
N THR A 72 -8.96 11.12 -2.74
CA THR A 72 -7.61 11.40 -3.25
C THR A 72 -6.62 10.31 -2.83
#